data_AF-A0AAW5JN08-F1
#
_entry.id   AF-A0AAW5JN08-F1
#
_cell.length_a   1.000
_cell.length_b   1.000
_cell.length_c   1.000
_cell.angle_alpha   90.00
_cell.angle_beta   90.00
_cell.angle_gamma   90.00
#
_symmetry.space_group_name_H-M   'P 1'
#
loop_
_entity.id
_entity.type
_entity.pdbx_description
1 polymer ?
#
loop_
_entity_poly.entity_id
_entity_poly.type
_entity_poly.pdbx_seq_one_letter_code
_entity_poly.pdbx_strand_id
1 'polypeptide(L)'
;MSINIWTDSMQHAALLGKPVLFTNWLIQRDIIPDGWYCYDLRGTHKSPSTRTTLVDHAADYHAGTVLSPIPLKHEGTASRRVNGTFYLLGEEMTLEQFCEEHDLAYPQDNREFVLRPASLDEVGLFYSEEKLDEALGTVGHLRMDFGHGEKEFWHTWWPHNEDRFNTPEFKEVL
;
A
#
# COMPACT_ATOMS: atom_id res chain seq x y z
N MET A 1 -5.50 5.91 -2.01
CA MET A 1 -5.24 5.44 -3.38
C MET A 1 -3.86 4.78 -3.37
N SER A 2 -3.72 3.61 -4.00
CA SER A 2 -2.46 2.85 -4.09
C SER A 2 -2.07 2.68 -5.55
N ILE A 3 -0.77 2.56 -5.81
CA ILE A 3 -0.20 2.37 -7.16
C ILE A 3 0.04 0.89 -7.40
N ASN A 4 -0.38 0.42 -8.57
CA ASN A 4 0.05 -0.85 -9.13
C ASN A 4 1.25 -0.60 -10.07
N ILE A 5 2.44 -1.00 -9.64
CA ILE A 5 3.70 -0.73 -10.37
C ILE A 5 3.77 -1.38 -11.77
N TRP A 6 2.92 -2.36 -12.03
CA TRP A 6 2.90 -3.12 -13.28
C TRP A 6 2.05 -2.44 -14.36
N THR A 7 1.15 -1.53 -13.97
CA THR A 7 0.18 -0.91 -14.89
C THR A 7 0.21 0.61 -14.84
N ASP A 8 0.54 1.19 -13.69
CA ASP A 8 0.43 2.63 -13.46
C ASP A 8 1.77 3.32 -13.70
N SER A 9 1.71 4.53 -14.26
CA SER A 9 2.88 5.39 -14.38
C SER A 9 3.28 6.00 -13.04
N MET A 10 4.59 6.19 -12.87
CA MET A 10 5.18 6.86 -11.72
C MET A 10 6.10 7.99 -12.19
N GLN A 11 6.49 8.89 -11.30
CA GLN A 11 7.39 9.98 -11.65
C GLN A 11 8.84 9.46 -11.65
N HIS A 12 9.59 9.76 -12.70
CA HIS A 12 11.02 9.55 -12.73
C HIS A 12 11.71 10.53 -11.77
N ALA A 13 12.58 10.01 -10.91
CA ALA A 13 13.31 10.79 -9.92
C ALA A 13 14.74 10.27 -9.71
N ALA A 14 15.56 11.08 -9.06
CA ALA A 14 16.84 10.67 -8.51
C ALA A 14 16.81 10.80 -6.99
N LEU A 15 17.24 9.76 -6.29
CA LEU A 15 17.39 9.74 -4.83
C LEU A 15 18.78 9.23 -4.46
N LEU A 16 19.52 9.99 -3.64
CA LEU A 16 20.88 9.65 -3.22
C LEU A 16 21.82 9.43 -4.43
N GLY A 17 21.58 10.16 -5.52
CA GLY A 17 22.31 10.04 -6.78
C GLY A 17 21.97 8.81 -7.61
N LYS A 18 20.89 8.10 -7.31
CA LYS A 18 20.44 6.90 -8.02
C LYS A 18 19.09 7.14 -8.71
N PRO A 19 18.89 6.66 -9.95
CA PRO A 19 17.60 6.75 -10.62
C PRO A 19 16.59 5.85 -9.90
N VAL A 20 15.37 6.35 -9.74
CA VAL A 20 14.27 5.67 -9.06
C VAL A 20 12.93 6.07 -9.65
N LEU A 21 11.91 5.23 -9.43
CA LEU A 21 10.52 5.59 -9.64
C LEU A 21 9.92 6.09 -8.33
N PHE A 22 9.18 7.20 -8.42
CA PHE A 22 8.60 7.89 -7.27
C PHE A 22 7.10 8.08 -7.46
N THR A 23 6.34 7.94 -6.37
CA THR A 23 4.93 8.31 -6.32
C THR A 23 4.58 8.92 -4.96
N ASN A 24 3.57 9.80 -4.94
CA ASN A 24 3.03 10.31 -3.67
C ASN A 24 2.15 9.26 -2.96
N TRP A 25 1.77 8.19 -3.64
CA TRP A 25 0.87 7.15 -3.14
C TRP A 25 1.63 5.96 -2.56
N LEU A 26 0.91 5.06 -1.88
CA LEU A 26 1.47 3.81 -1.38
C LEU A 26 1.62 2.79 -2.51
N ILE A 27 2.70 2.02 -2.46
CA ILE A 27 2.89 0.80 -3.26
C ILE A 27 2.79 -0.39 -2.31
N GLN A 28 1.95 -1.38 -2.62
CA GLN A 28 1.88 -2.57 -1.78
C GLN A 28 3.18 -3.39 -1.90
N ARG A 29 3.65 -4.01 -0.81
CA ARG A 29 4.97 -4.66 -0.83
C ARG A 29 4.98 -6.05 -1.45
N ASP A 30 3.83 -6.70 -1.49
CA ASP A 30 3.58 -7.99 -2.14
C ASP A 30 3.64 -7.89 -3.67
N ILE A 31 3.58 -6.68 -4.24
CA ILE A 31 3.65 -6.47 -5.69
C ILE A 31 5.06 -6.11 -6.17
N ILE A 32 6.05 -5.98 -5.27
CA ILE A 32 7.42 -5.57 -5.61
C ILE A 32 8.14 -6.74 -6.28
N PRO A 33 8.82 -6.54 -7.43
CA PRO A 33 9.46 -7.64 -8.14
C PRO A 33 10.72 -8.12 -7.41
N ASP A 34 11.09 -9.37 -7.65
CA ASP A 34 12.34 -9.93 -7.12
C ASP A 34 13.56 -9.09 -7.51
N GLY A 35 14.43 -8.81 -6.53
CA GLY A 35 15.63 -8.00 -6.73
C GLY A 35 15.40 -6.48 -6.74
N TRP A 36 14.15 -6.02 -6.63
CA TRP A 36 13.82 -4.60 -6.47
C TRP A 36 13.57 -4.25 -5.01
N TYR A 37 13.68 -2.95 -4.71
CA TYR A 37 13.59 -2.41 -3.36
C TYR A 37 12.54 -1.31 -3.32
N CYS A 38 11.69 -1.35 -2.30
CA CYS A 38 10.66 -0.36 -2.09
C CYS A 38 10.80 0.29 -0.71
N TYR A 39 10.77 1.61 -0.67
CA TYR A 39 10.97 2.40 0.53
C TYR A 39 9.99 3.57 0.59
N ASP A 40 9.61 3.98 1.79
CA ASP A 40 8.84 5.21 1.97
C ASP A 40 9.75 6.39 2.32
N LEU A 41 9.42 7.54 1.76
CA LEU A 41 9.92 8.83 2.19
C LEU A 41 9.02 9.33 3.30
N ARG A 42 9.62 9.68 4.43
CA ARG A 42 8.93 10.14 5.63
C ARG A 42 9.35 11.56 5.98
N GLY A 43 8.35 12.37 6.32
CA GLY A 43 8.52 13.68 6.91
C GLY A 43 8.67 13.64 8.42
N THR A 44 8.33 14.77 9.02
CA THR A 44 8.33 14.94 10.48
C THR A 44 6.98 15.48 10.91
N HIS A 45 6.65 15.39 12.19
CA HIS A 45 5.45 16.02 12.75
C HIS A 45 5.31 17.51 12.35
N LYS A 46 6.42 18.26 12.31
CA LYS A 46 6.41 19.69 11.92
C LYS A 46 6.29 19.93 10.42
N SER A 47 6.65 18.95 9.61
CA SER A 47 6.61 19.07 8.15
C SER A 47 6.32 17.69 7.53
N PRO A 48 5.07 17.21 7.59
CA PRO A 48 4.72 15.84 7.23
C PRO A 48 5.02 15.48 5.77
N SER A 49 4.86 16.43 4.85
CA SER A 49 5.09 16.24 3.41
C SER A 49 6.55 16.36 2.98
N THR A 50 7.47 16.67 3.90
CA THR A 50 8.88 16.81 3.55
C THR A 50 9.56 15.45 3.44
N ARG A 51 10.36 15.23 2.39
CA ARG A 51 11.02 13.95 2.12
C ARG A 51 12.36 13.86 2.85
N THR A 52 12.31 13.82 4.18
CA THR A 52 13.51 13.97 5.04
C THR A 52 14.26 12.67 5.29
N THR A 53 13.52 11.57 5.41
CA THR A 53 14.03 10.27 5.85
C THR A 53 13.50 9.18 4.95
N LEU A 54 14.35 8.21 4.62
CA LEU A 54 14.01 6.98 3.92
C LEU A 54 13.85 5.85 4.95
N VAL A 55 12.74 5.12 4.89
CA VAL A 55 12.41 3.98 5.76
C VAL A 55 11.83 2.84 4.92
N ASP A 56 11.80 1.61 5.44
CA ASP A 56 11.15 0.49 4.74
C ASP A 56 9.63 0.71 4.64
N HIS A 57 9.03 1.16 5.74
CA HIS A 57 7.61 1.49 5.85
C HIS A 57 7.42 2.71 6.76
N ALA A 58 6.65 3.70 6.31
CA ALA A 58 6.25 4.83 7.12
C ALA A 58 4.90 4.57 7.80
N ALA A 59 4.90 4.41 9.12
CA ALA A 59 3.66 4.33 9.91
C ALA A 59 2.94 5.69 9.99
N ASP A 60 3.71 6.78 10.06
CA ASP A 60 3.23 8.16 10.15
C ASP A 60 4.03 9.05 9.19
N TYR A 61 3.44 10.19 8.81
CA TYR A 61 4.09 11.24 8.01
C TYR A 61 4.66 10.73 6.68
N HIS A 62 3.95 9.83 6.01
CA HIS A 62 4.28 9.39 4.66
C HIS A 62 4.27 10.60 3.70
N ALA A 63 5.35 10.73 2.94
CA ALA A 63 5.60 11.82 2.00
C ALA A 63 5.82 11.31 0.56
N GLY A 64 5.58 10.02 0.33
CA GLY A 64 5.72 9.32 -0.95
C GLY A 64 6.49 8.01 -0.83
N THR A 65 6.42 7.21 -1.89
CA THR A 65 7.04 5.89 -1.99
C THR A 65 8.02 5.88 -3.16
N VAL A 66 9.13 5.17 -2.99
CA VAL A 66 10.20 5.03 -3.96
C VAL A 66 10.40 3.56 -4.30
N LEU A 67 10.45 3.24 -5.58
CA LEU A 67 10.86 1.94 -6.12
C LEU A 67 12.25 2.08 -6.76
N SER A 68 13.17 1.20 -6.39
CA SER A 68 14.56 1.24 -6.85
C SER A 68 15.09 -0.14 -7.23
N PRO A 69 15.86 -0.27 -8.32
CA PRO A 69 16.50 -1.53 -8.69
C PRO A 69 17.72 -1.86 -7.81
N ILE A 70 18.09 -0.98 -6.87
CA ILE A 70 19.24 -1.15 -5.98
C ILE A 70 18.90 -0.73 -4.54
N PRO A 71 19.57 -1.31 -3.52
CA PRO A 71 19.36 -0.90 -2.14
C PRO A 71 19.74 0.57 -1.93
N LEU A 72 18.83 1.33 -1.33
CA LEU A 72 19.07 2.74 -0.98
C LEU A 72 19.48 2.93 0.49
N LYS A 73 19.50 1.86 1.28
CA LYS A 73 20.08 1.82 2.63
C LYS A 73 20.65 0.43 2.90
N HIS A 74 21.56 0.34 3.87
CA HIS A 74 22.08 -0.95 4.30
C HIS A 74 20.99 -1.81 4.95
N GLU A 75 21.08 -3.12 4.76
CA GLU A 75 20.25 -4.08 5.46
C GLU A 75 20.39 -3.90 6.99
N GLY A 76 19.29 -4.06 7.73
CA GLY A 76 19.24 -3.83 9.17
C GLY A 76 19.27 -2.36 9.61
N THR A 77 19.50 -1.41 8.70
CA THR A 77 19.41 0.03 9.03
C THR A 77 17.95 0.46 9.03
N ALA A 78 17.42 0.87 10.18
CA ALA A 78 16.01 1.26 10.32
C ALA A 78 15.61 2.47 9.46
N SER A 79 16.52 3.44 9.29
CA SER A 79 16.25 4.63 8.48
C SER A 79 17.53 5.27 7.95
N ARG A 80 17.42 6.00 6.83
CA ARG A 80 18.50 6.77 6.23
C ARG A 80 18.03 8.20 5.97
N ARG A 81 18.84 9.21 6.32
CA ARG A 81 18.51 10.60 5.97
C ARG A 81 18.69 10.84 4.47
N VAL A 82 17.72 11.53 3.86
CA VAL A 82 17.75 11.91 2.43
C VAL A 82 18.70 13.08 2.19
N ASN A 83 18.83 14.01 3.15
CA ASN A 83 19.74 15.16 3.08
C ASN A 83 19.62 16.02 1.80
N GLY A 84 18.39 16.20 1.30
CA GLY A 84 18.15 17.02 0.10
C GLY A 84 18.60 16.38 -1.22
N THR A 85 18.97 15.10 -1.22
CA THR A 85 19.42 14.37 -2.42
C THR A 85 18.27 13.76 -3.22
N PHE A 86 17.09 14.37 -3.16
CA PHE A 86 15.90 13.94 -3.88
C PHE A 86 15.55 14.98 -4.95
N TYR A 87 15.42 14.54 -6.20
CA TYR A 87 15.13 15.39 -7.35
C TYR A 87 14.10 14.71 -8.24
N LEU A 88 13.00 15.41 -8.58
CA LEU A 88 12.09 14.96 -9.63
C LEU A 88 12.71 15.30 -10.99
N LEU A 89 12.72 14.34 -11.89
CA LEU A 89 13.15 14.54 -13.28
C LEU A 89 11.98 14.95 -14.18
N GLY A 90 10.75 14.85 -13.66
CA GLY A 90 9.55 15.51 -14.18
C GLY A 90 8.73 14.69 -15.16
N GLU A 91 9.29 13.63 -15.71
CA GLU A 91 8.61 12.74 -16.65
C GLU A 91 7.90 11.61 -15.89
N GLU A 92 6.65 11.34 -16.27
CA GLU A 92 5.96 10.13 -15.84
C GLU A 92 6.38 8.98 -16.75
N MET A 93 6.72 7.85 -16.16
CA MET A 93 7.11 6.66 -16.89
C MET A 93 6.64 5.38 -16.19
N THR A 94 6.42 4.33 -16.97
CA THR A 94 6.11 2.98 -16.46
C THR A 94 7.37 2.27 -15.97
N LEU A 95 7.19 1.15 -15.25
CA LEU A 95 8.32 0.29 -14.86
C LEU A 95 9.10 -0.23 -16.08
N GLU A 96 8.41 -0.55 -17.17
CA GLU A 96 9.01 -1.01 -18.43
C GLU A 96 9.91 0.07 -19.04
N GLN A 97 9.38 1.28 -19.21
CA GLN A 97 10.13 2.42 -19.74
C GLN A 97 11.34 2.76 -18.88
N PHE A 98 11.21 2.68 -17.54
CA PHE A 98 12.32 2.90 -16.63
C PHE A 98 13.41 1.84 -16.82
N CYS A 99 13.02 0.58 -17.04
CA CYS A 99 13.99 -0.48 -17.30
C CYS A 99 14.72 -0.26 -18.64
N GLU A 100 14.00 0.13 -19.69
CA GLU A 100 14.59 0.46 -20.99
C GLU A 100 15.57 1.63 -20.91
N GLU A 101 15.21 2.72 -20.23
CA GLU A 101 16.05 3.92 -20.12
C GLU A 101 17.37 3.67 -19.38
N HIS A 102 17.34 2.78 -18.37
CA HIS A 102 18.50 2.50 -17.51
C HIS A 102 19.19 1.17 -17.82
N ASP A 103 18.94 0.58 -18.99
CA ASP A 103 19.51 -0.70 -19.45
C ASP A 103 19.32 -1.86 -18.44
N LEU A 104 18.15 -1.91 -17.80
CA LEU A 104 17.78 -2.94 -16.83
C LEU A 104 16.93 -4.03 -17.49
N ALA A 105 17.11 -5.27 -17.03
CA ALA A 105 16.18 -6.33 -17.39
C ALA A 105 14.81 -6.05 -16.78
N TYR A 106 13.76 -6.05 -17.61
CA TYR A 106 12.39 -5.91 -17.13
C TYR A 106 12.04 -7.11 -16.22
N PRO A 107 11.64 -6.86 -14.95
CA PRO A 107 11.36 -7.95 -14.02
C PRO A 107 10.11 -8.73 -14.46
N GLN A 108 10.10 -10.03 -14.17
CA GLN A 108 8.93 -10.87 -14.43
C GLN A 108 7.96 -10.80 -13.26
N ASP A 109 6.68 -10.69 -13.57
CA ASP A 109 5.61 -10.81 -12.58
C ASP A 109 5.35 -12.30 -12.31
N ASN A 110 6.07 -12.87 -11.35
CA ASN A 110 5.94 -14.28 -10.96
C ASN A 110 4.85 -14.50 -9.89
N ARG A 111 3.99 -13.50 -9.63
CA ARG A 111 2.93 -13.64 -8.62
C ARG A 111 1.89 -14.66 -9.11
N GLU A 112 1.74 -15.74 -8.35
CA GLU A 112 0.62 -16.67 -8.52
C GLU A 112 -0.50 -16.32 -7.55
N PHE A 113 -1.62 -15.83 -8.07
CA PHE A 113 -2.85 -15.69 -7.29
C PHE A 113 -3.53 -17.06 -7.17
N VAL A 114 -3.12 -17.85 -6.18
CA VAL A 114 -3.73 -19.15 -5.90
C VAL A 114 -5.04 -18.93 -5.15
N LEU A 115 -6.15 -19.18 -5.84
CA LEU A 115 -7.45 -19.30 -5.17
C LEU A 115 -7.38 -20.45 -4.18
N ARG A 116 -7.48 -20.14 -2.89
CA ARG A 116 -7.57 -21.14 -1.81
C ARG A 116 -8.87 -20.95 -1.04
N PRO A 117 -9.43 -22.03 -0.46
CA PRO A 117 -10.45 -21.90 0.57
C PRO A 117 -9.95 -21.02 1.73
N ALA A 118 -10.89 -20.37 2.43
CA ALA A 118 -10.61 -19.72 3.69
C ALA A 118 -9.93 -20.70 4.67
N SER A 119 -8.87 -20.27 5.36
CA SER A 119 -8.30 -21.07 6.45
C SER A 119 -9.24 -21.10 7.65
N LEU A 120 -9.09 -22.07 8.56
CA LEU A 120 -9.95 -22.17 9.76
C LEU A 120 -10.00 -20.85 10.57
N ASP A 121 -8.87 -20.14 10.64
CA ASP A 121 -8.78 -18.86 11.34
C ASP A 121 -9.45 -17.71 10.59
N GLU A 122 -9.54 -17.79 9.25
CA GLU A 122 -10.21 -16.79 8.42
C GLU A 122 -11.71 -17.10 8.22
N VAL A 123 -12.15 -18.36 8.34
CA VAL A 123 -13.54 -18.79 8.12
C VAL A 123 -14.53 -17.97 8.94
N GLY A 124 -14.18 -17.66 10.20
CA GLY A 124 -15.00 -16.82 11.09
C GLY A 124 -15.14 -15.36 10.66
N LEU A 125 -14.35 -14.90 9.67
CA LEU A 125 -14.46 -13.55 9.09
C LEU A 125 -15.43 -13.49 7.91
N PHE A 126 -15.76 -14.63 7.30
CA PHE A 126 -16.61 -14.67 6.10
C PHE A 126 -18.10 -14.86 6.41
N TYR A 127 -18.41 -15.40 7.58
CA TYR A 127 -19.78 -15.74 7.98
C TYR A 127 -20.04 -15.24 9.40
N SER A 128 -21.25 -14.72 9.62
CA SER A 128 -21.68 -14.32 10.96
C SER A 128 -21.82 -15.55 11.86
N GLU A 129 -21.19 -15.49 13.03
CA GLU A 129 -21.28 -16.52 14.06
C GLU A 129 -21.31 -15.86 15.45
N GLU A 130 -22.51 -15.77 16.04
CA GLU A 130 -22.76 -14.93 17.24
C GLU A 130 -21.74 -15.10 18.38
N LYS A 131 -21.31 -16.33 18.67
CA LYS A 131 -20.37 -16.61 19.77
C LYS A 131 -18.94 -16.15 19.45
N LEU A 132 -18.50 -16.32 18.20
CA LEU A 132 -17.19 -15.83 17.77
C LEU A 132 -17.22 -14.31 17.62
N ASP A 133 -18.32 -13.77 17.11
CA ASP A 133 -18.49 -12.33 16.93
C ASP A 133 -18.41 -11.55 18.25
N GLU A 134 -18.92 -12.13 19.32
CA GLU A 134 -18.77 -11.57 20.66
C GLU A 134 -17.30 -11.62 21.11
N ALA A 135 -16.65 -12.77 20.96
CA ALA A 135 -15.26 -12.99 21.39
C ALA A 135 -14.24 -12.14 20.61
N LEU A 136 -14.48 -11.91 19.32
CA LEU A 136 -13.62 -11.13 18.43
C LEU A 136 -13.92 -9.63 18.48
N GLY A 137 -14.99 -9.21 19.17
CA GLY A 137 -15.40 -7.82 19.23
C GLY A 137 -15.92 -7.28 17.90
N THR A 138 -16.60 -8.12 17.10
CA THR A 138 -17.17 -7.75 15.80
C THR A 138 -18.10 -6.54 15.93
N VAL A 139 -17.83 -5.48 15.17
CA VAL A 139 -18.64 -4.25 15.19
C VAL A 139 -20.00 -4.48 14.51
N GLY A 140 -20.00 -5.24 13.41
CA GLY A 140 -21.20 -5.66 12.69
C GLY A 140 -20.86 -6.26 11.33
N HIS A 141 -21.90 -6.64 10.60
CA HIS A 141 -21.80 -7.29 9.29
C HIS A 141 -22.40 -6.44 8.18
N LEU A 142 -21.69 -6.37 7.05
CA LEU A 142 -22.16 -5.75 5.82
C LEU A 142 -22.43 -6.85 4.79
N ARG A 143 -23.67 -6.93 4.30
CA ARG A 143 -23.97 -7.63 3.05
C ARG A 143 -24.05 -6.60 1.95
N MET A 144 -23.41 -6.89 0.82
CA MET A 144 -23.52 -6.11 -0.40
C MET A 144 -23.69 -7.03 -1.61
N ASP A 145 -24.56 -6.64 -2.53
CA ASP A 145 -24.72 -7.30 -3.82
C ASP A 145 -25.03 -6.29 -4.94
N PHE A 146 -24.60 -6.65 -6.16
CA PHE A 146 -24.92 -5.90 -7.36
C PHE A 146 -26.17 -6.52 -7.98
N GLY A 147 -27.22 -5.72 -8.13
CA GLY A 147 -28.47 -6.14 -8.74
C GLY A 147 -28.37 -6.25 -10.26
N HIS A 148 -29.49 -6.15 -10.96
CA HIS A 148 -29.50 -6.42 -12.40
C HIS A 148 -28.76 -5.33 -13.21
N GLY A 149 -27.85 -5.76 -14.08
CA GLY A 149 -27.23 -4.89 -15.09
C GLY A 149 -26.28 -3.83 -14.52
N GLU A 150 -25.59 -4.11 -13.41
CA GLU A 150 -24.53 -3.27 -12.80
C GLU A 150 -24.98 -1.86 -12.36
N LYS A 151 -26.29 -1.57 -12.40
CA LYS A 151 -26.86 -0.25 -12.03
C LYS A 151 -27.46 -0.21 -10.64
N GLU A 152 -27.56 -1.35 -9.98
CA GLU A 152 -28.15 -1.49 -8.66
C GLU A 152 -27.08 -1.95 -7.67
N PHE A 153 -27.00 -1.26 -6.54
CA PHE A 153 -26.14 -1.62 -5.42
C PHE A 153 -27.02 -1.78 -4.18
N TRP A 154 -27.21 -3.02 -3.75
CA TRP A 154 -27.97 -3.37 -2.57
C TRP A 154 -27.01 -3.58 -1.42
N HIS A 155 -27.26 -2.94 -0.28
CA HIS A 155 -26.47 -3.16 0.92
C HIS A 155 -27.34 -3.18 2.16
N THR A 156 -26.92 -3.94 3.17
CA THR A 156 -27.58 -4.01 4.47
C THR A 156 -26.53 -4.18 5.56
N TRP A 157 -26.72 -3.46 6.67
CA TRP A 157 -25.87 -3.50 7.84
C TRP A 157 -26.60 -4.16 9.01
N TRP A 158 -25.93 -5.07 9.70
CA TRP A 158 -26.41 -5.66 10.95
C TRP A 158 -25.41 -5.35 12.06
N PRO A 159 -25.80 -4.59 13.11
CA PRO A 159 -24.93 -4.34 14.24
C PRO A 159 -24.71 -5.63 15.05
N HIS A 160 -23.53 -5.77 15.64
CA HIS A 160 -23.22 -6.82 16.62
C HIS A 160 -22.86 -6.20 17.97
N ASN A 161 -22.77 -7.04 19.01
CA ASN A 161 -22.33 -6.61 20.34
C ASN A 161 -23.15 -5.43 20.89
N GLU A 162 -24.47 -5.43 20.67
CA GLU A 162 -25.38 -4.34 21.07
C GLU A 162 -24.99 -2.97 20.50
N ASP A 163 -24.29 -2.95 19.35
CA ASP A 163 -23.76 -1.74 18.70
C ASP A 163 -22.70 -0.99 19.55
N ARG A 164 -22.21 -1.60 20.64
CA ARG A 164 -21.31 -0.95 21.61
C ARG A 164 -19.96 -0.50 21.04
N PHE A 165 -19.52 -1.17 19.97
CA PHE A 165 -18.23 -0.88 19.32
C PHE A 165 -18.37 0.09 18.14
N ASN A 166 -19.58 0.45 17.75
CA ASN A 166 -19.86 1.35 16.63
C ASN A 166 -19.82 2.83 17.08
N THR A 167 -18.74 3.20 17.77
CA THR A 167 -18.61 4.50 18.46
C THR A 167 -18.35 5.65 17.47
N PRO A 168 -18.54 6.92 17.87
CA PRO A 168 -18.15 8.07 17.06
C PRO A 168 -16.67 8.03 16.63
N GLU A 169 -15.76 7.62 17.52
CA GLU A 169 -14.33 7.50 17.23
C GLU A 169 -14.04 6.46 16.14
N PHE A 170 -14.80 5.35 16.13
CA PHE A 170 -14.72 4.36 15.06
C PHE A 170 -15.20 4.92 13.71
N LYS A 171 -16.17 5.83 13.73
CA LYS A 171 -16.77 6.44 12.52
C LYS A 171 -15.98 7.63 11.98
N GLU A 172 -15.24 8.34 12.82
CA GLU A 172 -14.55 9.59 12.46
C GLU A 172 -13.22 9.40 11.69
N VAL A 173 -12.78 8.16 11.45
CA VAL A 173 -11.57 7.89 10.65
C VAL A 173 -11.94 7.61 9.19
N LEU A 174 -12.34 8.66 8.44
CA LEU A 174 -12.38 8.65 6.97
C LEU A 174 -11.98 10.02 6.40
#